data_AF-A0A8T4E4F1-F1
#
_entry.id   AF-A0A8T4E4F1-F1
#
_cell.length_a   1.000
_cell.length_b   1.000
_cell.length_c   1.000
_cell.angle_alpha   90.00
_cell.angle_beta   90.00
_cell.angle_gamma   90.00
#
_symmetry.space_group_name_H-M   'P 1'
#
loop_
_entity.id
_entity.type
_entity.pdbx_description
1 polymer ?
#
loop_
_entity_poly.entity_id
_entity_poly.type
_entity_poly.pdbx_seq_one_letter_code
_entity_poly.pdbx_strand_id
1 'polypeptide(L)'
;MEKEIFIIKEDGSREKFRASKVRRALKRSGMDAKEAETALGMLYPQLEDGMTTKKIYALVYQIIRELRPEVGHRYNLKRALLLLGPAGYFFEDYTGKLFAALGYEIAVRQIPMGKCVTHEVDVIAWKGKEKLMVECKFRNQPGDRCRIQTALYIYARFLDLRDGAKIYSKIPFTNACLVTNAKFSGDAIAYSECMGMKLIGWRYPLKESL
;
A
#
# COMPACT_ATOMS: atom_id res chain seq x y z
N MET A 1 1.35 -38.13 11.21
CA MET A 1 2.26 -37.31 10.39
C MET A 1 1.44 -36.29 9.65
N GLU A 2 1.57 -34.99 9.95
CA GLU A 2 0.95 -33.94 9.13
C GLU A 2 1.49 -34.07 7.70
N LYS A 3 0.60 -34.29 6.74
CA LYS A 3 0.94 -34.40 5.32
C LYS A 3 1.67 -33.13 4.91
N GLU A 4 2.87 -33.24 4.34
CA GLU A 4 3.57 -32.08 3.81
C GLU A 4 2.86 -31.61 2.55
N ILE A 5 2.15 -30.49 2.64
CA ILE A 5 1.44 -29.90 1.51
C ILE A 5 2.35 -28.87 0.85
N PHE A 6 2.59 -29.03 -0.44
CA PHE A 6 3.26 -28.05 -1.26
C PHE A 6 2.26 -27.24 -2.07
N ILE A 7 2.56 -25.95 -2.25
CA ILE A 7 1.69 -24.99 -2.93
C ILE A 7 2.43 -24.31 -4.06
N ILE A 8 1.70 -23.86 -5.07
CA ILE A 8 2.26 -23.18 -6.24
C ILE A 8 2.05 -21.68 -6.09
N LYS A 9 3.14 -20.92 -6.08
CA LYS A 9 3.14 -19.45 -6.03
C LYS A 9 2.74 -18.86 -7.37
N GLU A 10 2.40 -17.58 -7.36
CA GLU A 10 2.01 -16.83 -8.57
C GLU A 10 3.13 -16.76 -9.63
N ASP A 11 4.40 -16.85 -9.21
CA ASP A 11 5.58 -16.96 -10.07
C ASP A 11 5.86 -18.39 -10.56
N GLY A 12 4.96 -19.35 -10.30
CA GLY A 12 5.11 -20.76 -10.66
C GLY A 12 6.00 -21.58 -9.71
N SER A 13 6.71 -20.94 -8.77
CA SER A 13 7.57 -21.67 -7.83
C SER A 13 6.77 -22.50 -6.82
N ARG A 14 7.29 -23.67 -6.46
CA ARG A 14 6.69 -24.58 -5.48
C ARG A 14 7.29 -24.33 -4.10
N GLU A 15 6.46 -24.16 -3.07
CA GLU A 15 6.92 -24.03 -1.69
C GLU A 15 6.07 -24.86 -0.72
N LYS A 16 6.64 -25.24 0.42
CA LYS A 16 5.88 -25.88 1.51
C LYS A 16 4.87 -24.88 2.08
N PHE A 17 3.63 -25.32 2.27
CA PHE A 17 2.61 -24.54 2.96
C PHE A 17 3.08 -24.21 4.38
N ARG A 18 2.90 -22.96 4.80
CA ARG A 18 3.24 -22.50 6.16
C ARG A 18 2.05 -21.77 6.76
N ALA A 19 1.37 -22.40 7.71
CA ALA A 19 0.24 -21.80 8.44
C ALA A 19 0.60 -20.46 9.10
N SER A 20 1.86 -20.30 9.51
CA SER A 20 2.37 -19.03 10.06
C SER A 20 2.24 -17.84 9.10
N LYS A 21 2.26 -18.06 7.78
CA LYS A 21 2.02 -17.00 6.77
C LYS A 21 0.55 -16.58 6.76
N VAL A 22 -0.37 -17.54 6.82
CA VAL A 22 -1.83 -17.29 6.86
C VAL A 22 -2.20 -16.62 8.18
N ARG A 23 -1.77 -17.16 9.32
CA ARG A 23 -1.96 -16.56 10.65
C ARG A 23 -1.55 -15.09 10.70
N ARG A 24 -0.39 -14.76 10.13
CA ARG A 24 0.12 -13.38 10.06
C ARG A 24 -0.70 -12.49 9.11
N ALA A 25 -1.31 -13.05 8.07
CA ALA A 25 -2.23 -12.31 7.22
C ALA A 25 -3.53 -11.99 7.98
N LEU A 26 -4.15 -12.99 8.61
CA LEU A 26 -5.39 -12.85 9.39
C LEU A 26 -5.26 -11.82 10.51
N LYS A 27 -4.19 -11.92 11.32
CA LYS A 27 -3.93 -10.96 12.40
C LYS A 27 -3.78 -9.52 11.91
N ARG A 28 -3.16 -9.32 10.75
CA ARG A 28 -3.00 -7.98 10.16
C ARG A 28 -4.30 -7.41 9.63
N SER A 29 -5.24 -8.26 9.23
CA SER A 29 -6.58 -7.84 8.86
C SER A 29 -7.46 -7.49 10.07
N GLY A 30 -7.03 -7.83 11.29
CA GLY A 30 -7.72 -7.48 12.53
C GLY A 30 -8.37 -8.66 13.26
N MET A 31 -8.09 -9.90 12.84
CA MET A 31 -8.53 -11.09 13.60
C MET A 31 -7.63 -11.32 14.81
N ASP A 32 -8.21 -11.76 15.92
CA ASP A 32 -7.46 -12.13 17.10
C ASP A 32 -6.76 -13.50 16.94
N ALA A 33 -6.05 -13.95 17.97
CA ALA A 33 -5.33 -15.22 17.93
C ALA A 33 -6.27 -16.44 17.84
N LYS A 34 -7.41 -16.42 18.53
CA LYS A 34 -8.36 -17.52 18.57
C LYS A 34 -9.06 -17.67 17.23
N GLU A 35 -9.52 -16.55 16.67
CA GLU A 35 -10.16 -16.49 15.36
C GLU A 35 -9.22 -16.93 14.24
N ALA A 36 -7.94 -16.57 14.33
CA ALA A 36 -6.94 -17.01 13.36
C ALA A 36 -6.73 -18.53 13.40
N GLU A 37 -6.74 -19.16 14.57
CA GLU A 37 -6.67 -20.62 14.67
C GLU A 37 -7.96 -21.29 14.18
N THR A 38 -9.14 -20.74 14.48
CA THR A 38 -10.41 -21.24 13.94
C THR A 38 -10.40 -21.22 12.42
N ALA A 39 -9.99 -20.11 11.81
CA ALA A 39 -9.90 -19.99 10.36
C ALA A 39 -8.88 -20.97 9.75
N LEU A 40 -7.75 -21.22 10.42
CA LEU A 40 -6.79 -22.24 10.00
C LEU A 40 -7.39 -23.65 10.08
N GLY A 41 -8.13 -23.95 11.14
CA GLY A 41 -8.84 -25.22 11.31
C GLY A 41 -9.85 -25.48 10.18
N MET A 42 -10.55 -24.45 9.71
CA MET A 42 -11.44 -24.54 8.55
C MET A 42 -10.68 -24.66 7.22
N LEU A 43 -9.46 -24.10 7.13
CA LEU A 43 -8.64 -24.15 5.92
C LEU A 43 -8.00 -25.52 5.71
N TYR A 44 -7.44 -26.14 6.76
CA TYR A 44 -6.65 -27.37 6.65
C TYR A 44 -7.34 -28.52 5.90
N PRO A 45 -8.63 -28.84 6.14
CA PRO A 45 -9.33 -29.91 5.42
C PRO A 45 -9.49 -29.64 3.92
N GLN A 46 -9.40 -28.37 3.51
CA GLN A 46 -9.57 -27.93 2.13
C GLN A 46 -8.23 -27.81 1.39
N LEU A 47 -7.09 -28.00 2.06
CA LEU A 47 -5.77 -27.88 1.43
C LEU A 47 -5.42 -29.15 0.65
N GLU A 48 -4.95 -28.94 -0.58
CA GLU A 48 -4.52 -29.98 -1.50
C GLU A 48 -3.07 -29.72 -1.94
N ASP A 49 -2.32 -30.79 -2.19
CA ASP A 49 -0.98 -30.67 -2.76
C ASP A 49 -1.04 -30.10 -4.18
N GLY A 50 -0.15 -29.16 -4.49
CA GLY A 50 -0.16 -28.42 -5.75
C GLY A 50 -1.18 -27.28 -5.79
N MET A 51 -1.94 -27.03 -4.72
CA MET A 51 -2.89 -25.91 -4.70
C MET A 51 -2.17 -24.57 -4.89
N THR A 52 -2.74 -23.69 -5.72
CA THR A 52 -2.15 -22.37 -5.95
C THR A 52 -2.39 -21.44 -4.77
N THR A 53 -1.43 -20.54 -4.52
CA THR A 53 -1.57 -19.44 -3.54
C THR A 53 -2.83 -18.60 -3.77
N LYS A 54 -3.27 -18.45 -5.04
CA LYS A 54 -4.51 -17.77 -5.42
C LYS A 54 -5.76 -18.51 -4.94
N LYS A 55 -5.81 -19.84 -5.06
CA LYS A 55 -6.91 -20.67 -4.54
C LYS A 55 -6.96 -20.62 -3.01
N ILE A 56 -5.81 -20.77 -2.35
CA ILE A 56 -5.72 -20.69 -0.87
C ILE A 56 -6.22 -19.33 -0.39
N TYR A 57 -5.82 -18.24 -1.04
CA TYR A 57 -6.30 -16.90 -0.70
C TYR A 57 -7.83 -16.77 -0.84
N ALA A 58 -8.42 -17.36 -1.88
CA ALA A 58 -9.87 -17.35 -2.07
C ALA A 58 -10.61 -18.13 -0.97
N LEU A 59 -10.10 -19.30 -0.59
CA LEU A 59 -10.65 -20.11 0.51
C LEU A 59 -10.58 -19.36 1.84
N VAL A 60 -9.41 -18.77 2.15
CA VAL A 60 -9.25 -17.98 3.37
C VAL A 60 -10.19 -16.78 3.37
N TYR A 61 -10.38 -16.11 2.22
CA TYR A 61 -11.32 -15.01 2.13
C TYR A 61 -12.76 -15.45 2.40
N GLN A 62 -13.18 -16.60 1.88
CA GLN A 62 -14.51 -17.16 2.17
C GLN A 62 -14.68 -17.44 3.66
N ILE A 63 -13.70 -18.09 4.29
CA ILE A 63 -13.70 -18.38 5.72
C ILE A 63 -13.79 -17.08 6.55
N ILE A 64 -13.07 -16.02 6.17
CA ILE A 64 -13.16 -14.72 6.86
C ILE A 64 -14.56 -14.12 6.71
N ARG A 65 -15.17 -14.21 5.52
CA ARG A 65 -16.54 -13.69 5.31
C ARG A 65 -17.57 -14.43 6.16
N GLU A 66 -17.35 -15.70 6.47
CA GLU A 66 -18.21 -16.48 7.35
C GLU A 66 -18.00 -16.15 8.83
N LEU A 67 -16.74 -15.97 9.26
CA LEU A 67 -16.39 -15.74 10.67
C LEU A 67 -16.50 -14.27 11.12
N ARG A 68 -16.01 -13.34 10.30
CA ARG A 68 -15.85 -11.90 10.60
C ARG A 68 -16.04 -11.08 9.31
N PRO A 69 -17.28 -10.94 8.80
CA PRO A 69 -17.57 -10.21 7.55
C PRO A 69 -16.91 -8.83 7.48
N GLU A 70 -16.91 -8.09 8.59
CA GLU A 70 -16.33 -6.75 8.72
C GLU A 70 -14.80 -6.73 8.52
N VAL A 71 -14.12 -7.84 8.79
CA VAL A 71 -12.67 -8.01 8.56
C VAL A 71 -12.38 -8.39 7.11
N GLY A 72 -13.35 -8.98 6.40
CA GLY A 72 -13.23 -9.41 5.01
C GLY A 72 -12.76 -8.29 4.08
N HIS A 73 -13.29 -7.07 4.27
CA HIS A 73 -12.91 -5.91 3.45
C HIS A 73 -11.41 -5.58 3.57
N ARG A 74 -10.84 -5.61 4.79
CA ARG A 74 -9.41 -5.35 5.02
C ARG A 74 -8.54 -6.47 4.44
N TYR A 75 -9.00 -7.72 4.51
CA TYR A 75 -8.29 -8.84 3.91
C TYR A 75 -8.23 -8.77 2.38
N ASN A 76 -9.33 -8.33 1.74
CA ASN A 76 -9.44 -8.25 0.28
C ASN A 76 -8.89 -6.94 -0.32
N LEU A 77 -8.55 -5.94 0.50
CA LEU A 77 -8.12 -4.62 0.04
C LEU A 77 -6.97 -4.69 -0.98
N LYS A 78 -6.00 -5.60 -0.79
CA LYS A 78 -4.88 -5.77 -1.73
C LYS A 78 -5.35 -6.09 -3.13
N ARG A 79 -6.30 -7.03 -3.21
CA ARG A 79 -6.83 -7.54 -4.47
C ARG A 79 -7.78 -6.51 -5.07
N ALA A 80 -8.59 -5.83 -4.25
CA ALA A 80 -9.45 -4.75 -4.70
C ALA A 80 -8.64 -3.60 -5.35
N LEU A 81 -7.51 -3.21 -4.75
CA LEU A 81 -6.62 -2.20 -5.35
C LEU A 81 -6.03 -2.66 -6.68
N LEU A 82 -5.67 -3.94 -6.83
CA LEU A 82 -5.19 -4.50 -8.11
C LEU A 82 -6.27 -4.53 -9.21
N LEU A 83 -7.56 -4.56 -8.83
CA LEU A 83 -8.69 -4.52 -9.76
C LEU A 83 -9.01 -3.11 -10.27
N LEU A 84 -8.39 -2.06 -9.71
CA LEU A 84 -8.49 -0.71 -10.25
C LEU A 84 -7.86 -0.59 -11.67
N GLY A 85 -7.17 -1.65 -12.12
CA GLY A 85 -6.64 -1.74 -13.47
C GLY A 85 -5.33 -0.97 -13.65
N PRO A 86 -4.73 -1.03 -14.84
CA PRO A 86 -3.42 -0.43 -15.10
C PRO A 86 -3.44 1.10 -15.10
N ALA A 87 -4.63 1.70 -15.09
CA ALA A 87 -4.81 3.13 -15.11
C ALA A 87 -4.47 3.71 -13.73
N GLY A 88 -3.31 4.37 -13.64
CA GLY A 88 -2.78 4.96 -12.40
C GLY A 88 -3.74 5.97 -11.74
N TYR A 89 -4.59 6.63 -12.53
CA TYR A 89 -5.47 7.68 -12.05
C TYR A 89 -6.47 7.19 -10.99
N PHE A 90 -7.00 5.97 -11.08
CA PHE A 90 -7.89 5.45 -10.03
C PHE A 90 -7.19 5.30 -8.67
N PHE A 91 -5.89 5.02 -8.67
CA PHE A 91 -5.10 4.93 -7.45
C PHE A 91 -4.84 6.31 -6.83
N GLU A 92 -4.72 7.35 -7.66
CA GLU A 92 -4.64 8.74 -7.21
C GLU A 92 -5.96 9.20 -6.58
N ASP A 93 -7.11 8.87 -7.19
CA ASP A 93 -8.43 9.19 -6.62
C ASP A 93 -8.67 8.46 -5.29
N TYR A 94 -8.28 7.19 -5.22
CA TYR A 94 -8.30 6.42 -3.97
C TYR A 94 -7.43 7.09 -2.91
N THR A 95 -6.20 7.48 -3.27
CA THR A 95 -5.27 8.13 -2.35
C THR A 95 -5.82 9.47 -1.88
N GLY A 96 -6.41 10.28 -2.77
CA GLY A 96 -7.09 11.52 -2.40
C GLY A 96 -8.22 11.28 -1.41
N LYS A 97 -9.08 10.27 -1.66
CA LYS A 97 -10.16 9.89 -0.73
C LYS A 97 -9.64 9.38 0.61
N LEU A 98 -8.51 8.66 0.63
CA LEU A 98 -7.85 8.22 1.85
C LEU A 98 -7.42 9.43 2.70
N PHE A 99 -6.74 10.41 2.10
CA PHE A 99 -6.37 11.65 2.81
C PHE A 99 -7.60 12.45 3.27
N ALA A 100 -8.65 12.53 2.45
CA ALA A 100 -9.91 13.15 2.85
C ALA A 100 -10.54 12.49 4.09
N ALA A 101 -10.55 11.15 4.14
CA ALA A 101 -11.03 10.41 5.30
C ALA A 101 -10.17 10.62 6.57
N LEU A 102 -8.90 10.96 6.41
CA LEU A 102 -8.00 11.37 7.50
C LEU A 102 -8.18 12.84 7.92
N GLY A 103 -9.16 13.54 7.32
CA GLY A 103 -9.52 14.92 7.62
C GLY A 103 -8.61 15.97 6.96
N TYR A 104 -7.99 15.63 5.83
CA TYR A 104 -7.34 16.61 4.96
C TYR A 104 -8.35 17.15 3.95
N GLU A 105 -8.20 18.40 3.58
CA GLU A 105 -8.71 18.88 2.30
C GLU A 105 -7.76 18.41 1.19
N ILE A 106 -8.30 18.13 0.00
CA ILE A 106 -7.54 17.51 -1.09
C ILE A 106 -7.83 18.15 -2.44
N ALA A 107 -6.82 18.14 -3.31
CA ALA A 107 -6.95 18.43 -4.74
C ALA A 107 -6.10 17.42 -5.53
N VAL A 108 -6.69 16.78 -6.53
CA VAL A 108 -6.03 15.74 -7.35
C VAL A 108 -5.52 16.34 -8.67
N ARG A 109 -4.41 15.83 -9.21
CA ARG A 109 -3.87 16.14 -10.55
C ARG A 109 -3.68 17.62 -10.83
N GLN A 110 -3.00 18.29 -9.91
CA GLN A 110 -2.72 19.73 -10.00
C GLN A 110 -1.38 19.97 -10.66
N ILE A 111 -1.21 21.07 -11.39
CA ILE A 111 0.06 21.40 -12.06
C ILE A 111 0.61 22.74 -11.53
N PRO A 112 1.03 22.82 -10.25
CA PRO A 112 1.62 24.03 -9.71
C PRO A 112 2.98 24.37 -10.33
N MET A 113 3.29 25.67 -10.35
CA MET A 113 4.60 26.19 -10.72
C MET A 113 5.58 26.07 -9.54
N GLY A 114 6.68 25.35 -9.75
CA GLY A 114 7.84 25.32 -8.87
C GLY A 114 8.74 26.54 -9.08
N LYS A 115 9.87 26.59 -8.38
CA LYS A 115 10.85 27.66 -8.56
C LYS A 115 11.42 27.62 -9.99
N CYS A 116 11.63 26.42 -10.51
CA CYS A 116 12.26 26.19 -11.81
C CYS A 116 11.23 25.81 -12.89
N VAL A 117 10.35 24.84 -12.62
CA VAL A 117 9.41 24.30 -13.62
C VAL A 117 8.06 23.94 -13.01
N THR A 118 7.05 23.70 -13.86
CA THR A 118 5.78 23.12 -13.43
C THR A 118 5.93 21.63 -13.14
N HIS A 119 5.15 21.14 -12.17
CA HIS A 119 5.12 19.72 -11.79
C HIS A 119 3.69 19.23 -11.69
N GLU A 120 3.36 18.11 -12.32
CA GLU A 120 2.09 17.43 -12.10
C GLU A 120 2.09 16.71 -10.75
N VAL A 121 1.29 17.16 -9.80
CA VAL A 121 1.16 16.57 -8.47
C VAL A 121 -0.10 15.74 -8.41
N ASP A 122 0.07 14.44 -8.18
CA ASP A 122 -1.02 13.46 -8.14
C ASP A 122 -2.09 13.84 -7.11
N VAL A 123 -1.68 14.13 -5.87
CA VAL A 123 -2.57 14.66 -4.82
C VAL A 123 -1.86 15.75 -4.02
N ILE A 124 -2.53 16.89 -3.85
CA ILE A 124 -2.18 17.89 -2.85
C ILE A 124 -3.15 17.68 -1.68
N ALA A 125 -2.62 17.47 -0.47
CA ALA A 125 -3.42 17.29 0.74
C ALA A 125 -3.01 18.32 1.80
N TRP A 126 -3.95 19.03 2.42
CA TRP A 126 -3.64 20.00 3.47
C TRP A 126 -4.55 19.88 4.68
N LYS A 127 -3.96 20.09 5.87
CA LYS A 127 -4.64 20.04 7.16
C LYS A 127 -3.89 20.92 8.17
N GLY A 128 -4.54 21.98 8.64
CA GLY A 128 -3.90 22.95 9.54
C GLY A 128 -2.67 23.59 8.89
N LYS A 129 -1.49 23.40 9.49
CA LYS A 129 -0.23 23.92 8.96
C LYS A 129 0.46 22.97 7.99
N GLU A 130 -0.03 21.74 7.84
CA GLU A 130 0.58 20.75 6.96
C GLU A 130 -0.01 20.84 5.55
N LYS A 131 0.87 20.85 4.54
CA LYS A 131 0.52 20.79 3.12
C LYS A 131 1.46 19.82 2.41
N LEU A 132 0.93 18.69 1.98
CA LEU A 132 1.67 17.58 1.42
C LEU A 132 1.65 17.61 -0.10
N MET A 133 2.82 17.40 -0.71
CA MET A 133 2.92 16.95 -2.09
C MET A 133 2.88 15.42 -2.05
N VAL A 134 1.79 14.81 -2.51
CA VAL A 134 1.61 13.36 -2.49
C VAL A 134 1.78 12.81 -3.91
N GLU A 135 2.72 11.87 -4.06
CA GLU A 135 2.96 11.13 -5.30
C GLU A 135 2.51 9.69 -5.15
N CYS A 136 1.73 9.22 -6.12
CA CYS A 136 1.20 7.88 -6.23
C CYS A 136 2.05 7.05 -7.19
N LYS A 137 2.51 5.88 -6.73
CA LYS A 137 3.19 4.89 -7.56
C LYS A 137 2.49 3.55 -7.47
N PHE A 138 1.61 3.32 -8.43
CA PHE A 138 0.91 2.06 -8.59
C PHE A 138 1.78 1.05 -9.34
N ARG A 139 1.89 -0.18 -8.82
CA ARG A 139 2.60 -1.29 -9.45
C ARG A 139 1.62 -2.41 -9.77
N ASN A 140 1.61 -2.83 -11.03
CA ASN A 140 0.74 -3.89 -11.55
C ASN A 140 1.34 -5.30 -11.36
N GLN A 141 2.64 -5.40 -11.15
CA GLN A 141 3.33 -6.69 -11.02
C GLN A 141 3.59 -7.06 -9.55
N PRO A 142 3.18 -8.25 -9.11
CA PRO A 142 3.53 -8.77 -7.78
C PRO A 142 5.04 -8.84 -7.58
N GLY A 143 5.52 -8.33 -6.45
CA GLY A 143 6.94 -8.41 -6.06
C GLY A 143 7.78 -7.19 -6.45
N ASP A 144 7.24 -6.27 -7.25
CA ASP A 144 7.90 -5.00 -7.55
C ASP A 144 8.08 -4.16 -6.27
N ARG A 145 9.13 -3.33 -6.25
CA ARG A 145 9.49 -2.48 -5.12
C ARG A 145 9.75 -1.07 -5.59
N CYS A 146 9.32 -0.09 -4.79
CA CYS A 146 9.70 1.28 -5.00
C CYS A 146 11.16 1.49 -4.56
N ARG A 147 12.02 1.84 -5.52
CA ARG A 147 13.47 1.98 -5.34
C ARG A 147 13.84 3.41 -4.94
N ILE A 148 15.06 3.58 -4.42
CA ILE A 148 15.59 4.88 -3.98
C ILE A 148 15.51 5.97 -5.06
N GLN A 149 15.71 5.63 -6.33
CA GLN A 149 15.63 6.58 -7.45
C GLN A 149 14.29 7.32 -7.48
N THR A 150 13.19 6.62 -7.20
CA THR A 150 11.85 7.22 -7.13
C THR A 150 11.75 8.19 -5.95
N ALA A 151 12.27 7.81 -4.79
CA ALA A 151 12.27 8.67 -3.60
C ALA A 151 13.10 9.94 -3.81
N LEU A 152 14.31 9.81 -4.37
CA LEU A 152 15.18 10.94 -4.73
C LEU A 152 14.51 11.90 -5.71
N TYR A 153 13.90 11.35 -6.77
CA TYR A 153 13.20 12.14 -7.77
C TYR A 153 12.04 12.94 -7.18
N ILE A 154 11.18 12.30 -6.38
CA ILE A 154 10.04 12.97 -5.74
C ILE A 154 10.52 14.05 -4.77
N TYR A 155 11.58 13.78 -4.01
CA TYR A 155 12.12 14.77 -3.08
C TYR A 155 12.66 16.00 -3.81
N ALA A 156 13.36 15.82 -4.94
CA ALA A 156 13.83 16.94 -5.76
C ALA A 156 12.67 17.81 -6.28
N ARG A 157 11.57 17.19 -6.73
CA ARG A 157 10.35 17.91 -7.16
C ARG A 157 9.71 18.68 -6.01
N PHE A 158 9.64 18.06 -4.84
CA PHE A 158 9.14 18.72 -3.62
C PHE A 158 9.94 19.96 -3.27
N LEU A 159 11.28 19.92 -3.34
CA LEU A 159 12.12 21.08 -3.08
C LEU A 159 11.79 22.23 -4.05
N ASP A 160 11.65 21.91 -5.35
CA ASP A 160 11.32 22.90 -6.37
C ASP A 160 9.94 23.54 -6.13
N LEU A 161 8.93 22.73 -5.79
CA LEU A 161 7.58 23.21 -5.46
C LEU A 161 7.52 24.00 -4.15
N ARG A 162 8.24 23.55 -3.11
CA ARG A 162 8.32 24.24 -1.82
C ARG A 162 8.91 25.63 -1.99
N ASP A 163 9.99 25.74 -2.75
CA ASP A 163 10.67 27.02 -2.97
C ASP A 163 9.91 27.89 -3.98
N GLY A 164 9.24 27.29 -4.97
CA GLY A 164 8.33 27.99 -5.89
C GLY A 164 7.11 28.58 -5.20
N ALA A 165 6.56 27.89 -4.21
CA ALA A 165 5.44 28.42 -3.44
C ALA A 165 5.80 29.76 -2.79
N LYS A 166 7.02 29.96 -2.27
CA LYS A 166 7.43 31.27 -1.71
C LYS A 166 7.28 32.43 -2.71
N ILE A 167 7.28 32.14 -4.02
CA ILE A 167 7.12 33.09 -5.11
C ILE A 167 5.65 33.19 -5.55
N TYR A 168 4.99 32.04 -5.80
CA TYR A 168 3.70 31.96 -6.48
C TYR A 168 2.50 31.65 -5.57
N SER A 169 2.74 31.15 -4.36
CA SER A 169 1.70 30.66 -3.43
C SER A 169 2.10 30.88 -1.97
N LYS A 170 1.40 31.77 -1.25
CA LYS A 170 1.72 32.10 0.15
C LYS A 170 1.77 30.90 1.13
N ILE A 171 1.33 29.72 0.72
CA ILE A 171 1.33 28.49 1.53
C ILE A 171 2.26 27.44 0.90
N PRO A 172 3.48 27.26 1.42
CA PRO A 172 4.43 26.29 0.89
C PRO A 172 4.03 24.85 1.21
N PHE A 173 4.45 23.93 0.35
CA PHE A 173 4.46 22.51 0.68
C PHE A 173 5.38 22.28 1.87
N THR A 174 4.87 21.62 2.91
CA THR A 174 5.64 21.34 4.12
C THR A 174 6.40 20.02 4.03
N ASN A 175 5.88 19.05 3.28
CA ASN A 175 6.52 17.74 3.13
C ASN A 175 6.12 17.03 1.82
N ALA A 176 6.93 16.08 1.41
CA ALA A 176 6.61 15.11 0.37
C ALA A 176 6.03 13.83 0.99
N CYS A 177 5.14 13.17 0.27
CA CYS A 177 4.58 11.88 0.62
C CYS A 177 4.58 10.96 -0.59
N LEU A 178 5.15 9.76 -0.47
CA LEU A 178 5.14 8.75 -1.52
C LEU A 178 4.23 7.59 -1.12
N VAL A 179 3.20 7.37 -1.93
CA VAL A 179 2.16 6.35 -1.73
C VAL A 179 2.30 5.25 -2.77
N THR A 180 2.30 3.98 -2.36
CA THR A 180 2.41 2.84 -3.29
C THR A 180 1.66 1.62 -2.80
N ASN A 181 1.05 0.86 -3.71
CA ASN A 181 0.50 -0.47 -3.40
C ASN A 181 1.58 -1.57 -3.25
N ALA A 182 2.86 -1.21 -3.43
CA ALA A 182 4.01 -2.10 -3.33
C ALA A 182 4.77 -1.97 -1.99
N LYS A 183 5.97 -2.54 -1.91
CA LYS A 183 6.92 -2.32 -0.80
C LYS A 183 8.01 -1.33 -1.21
N PHE A 184 8.58 -0.63 -0.25
CA PHE A 184 9.80 0.16 -0.43
C PHE A 184 11.06 -0.71 -0.31
N SER A 185 12.14 -0.36 -0.99
CA SER A 185 13.48 -0.90 -0.70
C SER A 185 14.00 -0.35 0.63
N GLY A 186 14.99 -1.02 1.23
CA GLY A 186 15.64 -0.54 2.47
C GLY A 186 16.19 0.87 2.30
N ASP A 187 16.91 1.11 1.20
CA ASP A 187 17.49 2.44 0.93
C ASP A 187 16.44 3.52 0.70
N ALA A 188 15.29 3.17 0.09
CA ALA A 188 14.19 4.13 -0.09
C ALA A 188 13.59 4.53 1.26
N ILE A 189 13.46 3.59 2.19
CA ILE A 189 13.01 3.87 3.57
C ILE A 189 14.04 4.75 4.27
N ALA A 190 15.30 4.32 4.32
CA ALA A 190 16.37 5.02 5.03
C ALA A 190 16.56 6.47 4.53
N TYR A 191 16.57 6.66 3.21
CA TYR A 191 16.63 7.99 2.61
C TYR A 191 15.41 8.86 2.99
N SER A 192 14.20 8.30 2.87
CA SER A 192 12.98 9.06 3.13
C SER A 192 12.87 9.47 4.59
N GLU A 193 13.20 8.58 5.53
CA GLU A 193 13.26 8.91 6.96
C GLU A 193 14.28 10.01 7.25
N CYS A 194 15.48 9.92 6.67
CA CYS A 194 16.54 10.92 6.81
C CYS A 194 16.09 12.31 6.31
N MET A 195 15.42 12.35 5.16
CA MET A 195 14.92 13.60 4.57
C MET A 195 13.56 14.05 5.11
N GLY A 196 12.97 13.30 6.04
CA GLY A 196 11.65 13.58 6.60
C GLY A 196 10.48 13.30 5.65
N MET A 197 10.69 12.65 4.51
CA MET A 197 9.65 12.33 3.53
C MET A 197 8.72 11.22 4.04
N LYS A 198 7.40 11.43 3.93
CA LYS A 198 6.39 10.45 4.35
C LYS A 198 6.31 9.30 3.33
N LEU A 199 6.16 8.08 3.82
CA LEU A 199 5.98 6.89 2.98
C LEU A 199 4.73 6.14 3.41
N ILE A 200 3.86 5.81 2.46
CA ILE A 200 2.69 4.97 2.68
C ILE A 200 2.72 3.82 1.66
N GLY A 201 2.95 2.61 2.14
CA GLY A 201 3.09 1.39 1.36
C GLY A 201 2.26 0.25 1.93
N TRP A 202 2.24 -0.91 1.27
CA TRP A 202 1.46 -2.08 1.71
C TRP A 202 1.89 -2.68 3.08
N ARG A 203 3.07 -2.29 3.58
CA ARG A 203 3.62 -2.78 4.87
C ARG A 203 4.42 -1.72 5.62
N TYR A 204 4.27 -0.46 5.23
CA TYR A 204 5.03 0.65 5.80
C TYR A 204 4.18 1.91 5.79
N PRO A 205 4.17 2.72 6.86
CA PRO A 205 4.81 2.49 8.15
C PRO A 205 4.12 1.34 8.89
N LEU A 206 4.74 0.81 9.94
CA LEU A 206 4.03 -0.11 10.83
C LEU A 206 2.82 0.60 11.44
N LYS A 207 1.63 0.00 11.31
CA LYS A 207 0.31 0.50 11.79
C LYS A 207 -0.37 1.58 10.94
N GLU A 208 0.32 2.21 10.01
CA GLU A 208 -0.23 3.26 9.12
C GLU A 208 -0.08 2.91 7.62
N SER A 209 0.20 1.64 7.33
CA SER A 209 0.29 1.12 5.96
C SER A 209 -1.09 1.02 5.28
N LEU A 210 -1.08 1.02 3.94
CA LEU A 210 -2.22 0.51 3.14
C LEU A 210 -2.51 -0.95 3.48
#